data_AF-A0A067TCD8-F1
#
_entry.id   AF-A0A067TCD8-F1
#
_cell.length_a   1.000
_cell.length_b   1.000
_cell.length_c   1.000
_cell.angle_alpha   90.00
_cell.angle_beta   90.00
_cell.angle_gamma   90.00
#
_symmetry.space_group_name_H-M   'P 1'
#
loop_
_entity.id
_entity.type
_entity.pdbx_description
1 polymer ?
#
loop_
_entity_poly.entity_id
_entity_poly.type
_entity_poly.pdbx_seq_one_letter_code
_entity_poly.pdbx_strand_id
1 'polypeptide(L)' 'TACFKHTDFLNLVRVAVTVFGDFDRIKGGHFVLWDLGLVVEFPPGSTILSPSAVIAHSNVPVSKG' A
#
# COMPACT_ATOMS: atom_id res chain seq x y z
N THR A 1 -10.53 -4.84 2.76
CA THR A 1 -9.41 -5.41 3.55
C THR A 1 -8.46 -4.29 3.91
N ALA A 2 -7.93 -4.29 5.13
CA ALA A 2 -6.94 -3.30 5.55
C ALA A 2 -5.82 -3.96 6.38
N CYS A 3 -4.57 -3.56 6.14
CA CYS A 3 -3.43 -4.00 6.95
C CYS A 3 -3.06 -2.91 7.95
N PHE A 4 -2.81 -3.28 9.21
CA PHE A 4 -2.22 -2.38 10.19
C PHE A 4 -0.75 -2.09 9.87
N LYS A 5 -0.17 -1.07 10.51
CA LYS A 5 1.25 -0.74 10.37
C LYS A 5 2.12 -1.97 10.68
N HIS A 6 2.93 -2.39 9.72
CA HIS A 6 3.86 -3.50 9.85
C HIS A 6 5.06 -3.32 8.91
N THR A 7 6.06 -4.16 9.08
CA THR A 7 7.20 -4.31 8.17
C THR A 7 7.32 -5.79 7.86
N ASP A 8 7.57 -6.12 6.59
CA ASP A 8 7.67 -7.50 6.17
C ASP A 8 9.10 -8.03 6.32
N PHE A 9 9.53 -8.26 7.56
CA PHE A 9 10.92 -8.64 7.87
C PHE A 9 11.40 -9.95 7.20
N LEU A 10 10.47 -10.79 6.72
CA LEU A 10 10.76 -12.04 6.02
C LEU A 10 10.78 -11.91 4.49
N ASN A 11 10.44 -10.73 3.96
CA ASN A 11 10.47 -10.47 2.52
C ASN A 11 11.86 -10.04 2.04
N LEU A 12 12.10 -10.20 0.74
CA LEU A 12 13.21 -9.53 0.07
C LEU A 12 13.04 -8.02 0.19
N VAL A 13 14.16 -7.29 0.10
CA VAL A 13 14.17 -5.82 0.28
C VAL A 13 13.14 -5.13 -0.61
N ARG A 14 12.84 -5.65 -1.81
CA ARG A 14 11.85 -5.08 -2.73
C ARG A 14 10.78 -6.11 -3.10
N VAL A 15 9.51 -5.74 -2.92
CA VAL A 15 8.34 -6.54 -3.31
C VAL A 15 7.43 -5.70 -4.19
N ALA A 16 6.82 -6.33 -5.20
CA ALA A 16 5.82 -5.71 -6.05
C ALA A 16 4.42 -5.93 -5.47
N VAL A 17 3.65 -4.86 -5.34
CA VAL A 17 2.23 -4.91 -4.96
C VAL A 17 1.42 -4.40 -6.14
N THR A 18 0.44 -5.19 -6.58
CA THR A 18 -0.49 -4.80 -7.64
C THR A 18 -1.90 -4.77 -7.07
N VAL A 19 -2.64 -3.70 -7.35
CA VAL A 19 -4.01 -3.54 -6.87
C VAL A 19 -5.02 -3.78 -7.99
N PHE A 20 -6.08 -4.50 -7.65
CA PHE A 20 -7.21 -4.80 -8.52
C PHE A 20 -8.52 -4.44 -7.83
N GLY A 21 -9.61 -4.40 -8.60
CA GLY A 21 -10.97 -4.12 -8.12
C GLY A 21 -11.50 -2.77 -8.58
N ASP A 22 -12.72 -2.45 -8.13
CA ASP A 22 -13.39 -1.19 -8.40
C ASP A 22 -13.60 -0.43 -7.08
N PHE A 23 -12.94 0.72 -6.94
CA PHE A 23 -13.01 1.55 -5.74
C PHE A 23 -12.62 3.00 -6.06
N ASP A 24 -13.12 3.93 -5.24
CA ASP A 24 -12.72 5.34 -5.31
C ASP A 24 -11.30 5.51 -4.74
N ARG A 25 -10.32 5.58 -5.63
CA ARG A 25 -8.88 5.74 -5.31
C ARG A 25 -8.54 7.06 -4.60
N ILE A 26 -9.42 8.06 -4.65
CA ILE A 26 -9.20 9.35 -3.98
C ILE A 26 -9.62 9.24 -2.51
N LYS A 27 -10.66 8.44 -2.22
CA LYS A 27 -11.21 8.29 -0.87
C LYS A 27 -10.67 7.09 -0.08
N GLY A 28 -9.99 6.14 -0.72
CA GLY A 28 -9.44 4.96 -0.03
C GLY A 28 -8.47 4.16 -0.88
N GLY A 29 -8.01 3.03 -0.32
CA GLY A 29 -7.03 2.16 -0.99
C GLY A 29 -5.62 2.73 -1.06
N HIS A 30 -5.32 3.79 -0.29
CA HIS A 30 -4.00 4.43 -0.27
C HIS A 30 -2.96 3.54 0.41
N PHE A 31 -1.72 3.66 -0.05
CA PHE A 31 -0.57 2.98 0.52
C PHE A 31 0.23 3.96 1.39
N VAL A 32 0.39 3.63 2.67
CA VAL A 32 1.05 4.51 3.65
C VAL A 32 2.46 3.99 3.92
N LEU A 33 3.45 4.85 3.74
CA LEU A 33 4.87 4.60 4.03
C LEU A 33 5.27 5.46 5.23
N TRP A 34 5.21 4.87 6.42
CA TRP A 34 5.32 5.62 7.69
C TRP A 34 6.67 6.28 7.89
N ASP A 35 7.75 5.58 7.57
CA ASP A 35 9.11 6.09 7.82
C ASP A 35 9.50 7.21 6.85
N LEU A 36 8.78 7.32 5.72
CA LEU A 36 8.93 8.40 4.75
C LEU A 36 7.93 9.54 4.97
N GLY A 37 6.93 9.36 5.84
CA GLY A 37 5.83 10.31 5.98
C GLY A 37 5.00 10.49 4.71
N LEU A 38 4.93 9.45 3.86
CA LEU A 38 4.27 9.51 2.56
C LEU A 38 2.97 8.71 2.57
N VAL A 39 1.94 9.27 1.93
CA VAL A 39 0.71 8.57 1.57
C VAL A 39 0.60 8.61 0.05
N VAL A 40 0.51 7.43 -0.55
CA VAL A 40 0.49 7.26 -2.00
C VAL A 40 -0.91 6.81 -2.41
N GLU A 41 -1.57 7.59 -3.25
CA GLU A 41 -2.79 7.13 -3.92
C GLU A 41 -2.46 5.93 -4.80
N PHE A 42 -3.27 4.89 -4.71
CA PHE A 42 -2.97 3.63 -5.39
C PHE A 42 -4.16 3.21 -6.28
N PRO A 43 -4.15 3.60 -7.58
CA PRO A 43 -5.24 3.31 -8.50
C PRO A 43 -5.44 1.80 -8.73
N PRO A 44 -6.67 1.36 -9.03
CA PRO A 44 -6.89 0.05 -9.62
C PRO A 44 -6.04 -0.17 -10.88
N GLY A 45 -5.40 -1.33 -10.98
CA GLY A 45 -4.50 -1.70 -12.09
C GLY A 45 -3.08 -1.15 -11.98
N SER A 46 -2.74 -0.44 -10.91
CA SER A 46 -1.37 0.05 -10.67
C SER A 46 -0.52 -0.96 -9.90
N THR A 47 0.80 -0.85 -10.10
CA THR A 47 1.81 -1.65 -9.39
C THR A 47 2.87 -0.72 -8.79
N ILE A 48 3.29 -1.00 -7.56
CA ILE A 48 4.39 -0.32 -6.88
C ILE A 48 5.46 -1.33 -6.51
N LEU A 49 6.72 -0.93 -6.67
CA LEU A 49 7.86 -1.65 -6.10
C LEU A 49 8.19 -1.04 -4.74
N SER A 50 7.78 -1.72 -3.67
CA SER A 50 7.91 -1.22 -2.30
C SER A 50 9.12 -1.84 -1.60
N PRO A 51 9.90 -1.06 -0.82
CA PRO A 51 10.96 -1.59 0.02
C PRO A 51 10.41 -2.22 1.32
N SER A 52 9.54 -3.22 1.21
CA SER A 52 8.66 -3.68 2.31
C SER A 52 9.36 -4.26 3.55
N ALA A 53 10.59 -4.75 3.38
CA ALA A 53 11.39 -5.30 4.48
C ALA A 53 12.06 -4.22 5.36
N VAL A 54 12.15 -2.98 4.87
CA VAL A 54 12.88 -1.89 5.55
C VAL A 54 12.02 -0.67 5.85
N ILE A 55 10.84 -0.53 5.23
CA ILE A 55 9.91 0.57 5.51
C ILE A 55 8.62 0.03 6.11
N ALA A 56 8.26 0.56 7.28
CA ALA A 56 6.98 0.29 7.91
C ALA A 56 5.84 0.87 7.05
N HIS A 57 4.88 0.03 6.70
CA HIS A 57 3.82 0.36 5.77
C HIS A 57 2.46 -0.20 6.20
N SER A 58 1.41 0.34 5.60
CA SER A 58 0.02 -0.09 5.77
C SER A 58 -0.81 0.33 4.57
N ASN A 59 -2.09 -0.06 4.54
CA ASN A 59 -3.04 0.45 3.56
C ASN A 59 -4.31 0.96 4.23
N VAL A 60 -4.91 1.97 3.60
CA VAL A 60 -6.24 2.48 3.96
C VAL A 60 -7.29 1.53 3.38
N PRO A 61 -8.37 1.21 4.11
CA PRO A 61 -9.49 0.47 3.54
C PRO A 61 -9.93 1.07 2.20
N VAL A 62 -10.24 0.20 1.23
CA VAL A 62 -10.85 0.64 -0.03
C VAL A 62 -12.19 1.32 0.24
N SER A 63 -12.43 2.46 -0.40
CA SER A 63 -13.74 3.12 -0.39
C SER A 63 -14.66 2.42 -1.38
N LYS A 64 -15.98 2.50 -1.16
CA LYS A 64 -16.93 2.11 -2.21
C LYS A 64 -16.70 3.00 -3.44
N GLY A 65 -16.67 2.37 -4.62
CA GLY A 65 -16.71 3.05 -5.92
C GLY A 65 -18.05 3.75 -6.13
#